data_AF-A0A7W9DQH7-F1
#
_entry.id   AF-A0A7W9DQH7-F1
#
_cell.length_a   1.000
_cell.length_b   1.000
_cell.length_c   1.000
_cell.angle_alpha   90.00
_cell.angle_beta   90.00
_cell.angle_gamma   90.00
#
_symmetry.space_group_name_H-M   'P 1'
#
loop_
_entity.id
_entity.type
_entity.pdbx_description
1 polymer ?
#
loop_
_entity_poly.entity_id
_entity_poly.type
_entity_poly.pdbx_seq_one_letter_code
_entity_poly.pdbx_strand_id
1 'polypeptide(L)' 'MDDKLRFHGQWRKSSHSNNGGDCVEVCIARGASRASYGGGEKSLYLVRDSKDPHGRILAFTHTGWGAFRIALKNGAL' A
#
# COMPACT_ATOMS: atom_id res chain seq x y z
N MET A 1 -6.40 14.50 -18.20
CA MET A 1 -7.14 13.84 -17.12
C MET A 1 -6.35 12.61 -16.73
N ASP A 2 -5.66 12.71 -15.61
CA ASP A 2 -4.72 11.76 -15.05
C ASP A 2 -5.36 10.39 -14.82
N ASP A 3 -4.83 9.39 -15.52
CA ASP A 3 -5.12 7.97 -15.33
C ASP A 3 -4.45 7.48 -14.03
N LYS A 4 -4.85 8.11 -12.90
CA LYS A 4 -4.64 7.52 -11.58
C LYS A 4 -5.34 6.18 -11.64
N LEU A 5 -4.57 5.11 -11.58
CA LEU A 5 -5.06 3.74 -11.41
C LEU A 5 -6.34 3.80 -10.58
N ARG A 6 -7.47 3.41 -11.19
CA ARG A 6 -8.84 3.54 -10.63
C ARG A 6 -9.02 2.60 -9.45
N PHE A 7 -8.27 2.87 -8.40
CA PHE A 7 -8.21 2.15 -7.16
C PHE A 7 -9.10 2.90 -6.20
N HIS A 8 -10.30 2.38 -5.98
CA HIS A 8 -11.21 2.94 -4.99
C HIS A 8 -10.82 2.39 -3.62
N GLY A 9 -10.31 3.25 -2.74
CA GLY A 9 -9.93 2.90 -1.38
C GLY A 9 -9.58 4.12 -0.55
N GLN A 10 -9.77 4.01 0.77
CA GLN A 10 -9.45 5.09 1.72
C GLN A 10 -8.04 4.90 2.27
N TRP A 11 -7.24 5.97 2.24
CA TRP A 11 -5.94 6.01 2.92
C TRP A 11 -6.14 6.17 4.42
N ARG A 12 -5.45 5.33 5.19
CA ARG A 12 -5.42 5.40 6.64
C ARG A 12 -3.99 5.64 7.13
N LYS A 13 -3.79 6.75 7.83
CA LYS A 13 -2.52 7.11 8.46
C LYS A 13 -2.24 6.21 9.67
N SER A 14 -0.98 5.83 9.88
CA SER A 14 -0.56 5.08 11.07
C SER A 14 -0.72 5.93 12.34
N SER A 15 -1.19 5.33 13.43
CA SER A 15 -1.26 5.95 14.75
C SER A 15 0.11 6.26 15.36
N HIS A 16 1.18 5.69 14.82
CA HIS A 16 2.56 5.97 15.21
C HIS A 16 3.14 7.21 14.50
N SER A 17 2.32 7.89 13.69
CA SER A 17 2.69 9.10 12.94
C SER A 17 2.43 10.35 13.79
N ASN A 18 3.13 10.53 14.92
CA ASN A 18 3.06 11.78 15.67
C ASN A 18 4.23 12.70 15.30
N ASN A 19 3.96 14.02 15.32
CA ASN A 19 4.80 15.22 15.14
C ASN A 19 6.34 15.07 15.05
N GLY A 20 6.86 14.22 14.14
CA GLY A 20 8.29 13.94 13.99
C GLY A 20 8.69 12.55 13.47
N GLY A 21 7.78 11.57 13.40
CA GLY A 21 8.08 10.19 12.95
C GLY A 21 8.04 9.96 11.43
N ASP A 22 8.48 8.77 11.00
CA ASP A 22 8.38 8.26 9.62
C ASP A 22 6.92 7.88 9.30
N CYS A 23 6.17 8.86 8.81
CA CYS A 23 4.73 8.77 8.62
C CYS A 23 4.36 7.86 7.44
N VAL A 24 3.63 6.77 7.70
CA VAL A 24 3.13 5.84 6.66
C VAL A 24 1.60 5.84 6.56
N GLU A 25 1.11 5.72 5.34
CA GLU A 25 -0.30 5.58 5.00
C GLU A 25 -0.55 4.27 4.25
N VAL A 26 -1.67 3.62 4.58
CA VAL A 26 -2.06 2.33 3.99
C VAL A 26 -3.45 2.43 3.39
N CYS A 27 -3.67 1.83 2.23
CA CYS A 27 -4.98 1.77 1.56
C CYS A 27 -5.25 0.35 1.05
N ILE A 28 -6.49 -0.12 1.19
CA ILE A 28 -6.97 -1.34 0.51
C ILE A 28 -7.72 -0.88 -0.73
N ALA A 29 -7.05 -0.96 -1.88
CA ALA A 29 -7.56 -0.57 -3.18
C ALA A 29 -8.41 -1.67 -3.79
N ARG A 30 -9.70 -1.44 -4.02
CA ARG A 30 -10.59 -2.37 -4.72
C ARG A 30 -10.68 -2.04 -6.20
N GLY A 31 -10.97 -3.06 -7.02
CA GLY A 31 -11.13 -2.87 -8.48
C GLY A 31 -9.81 -2.80 -9.23
N ALA A 32 -8.71 -3.16 -8.56
CA ALA A 32 -7.40 -3.25 -9.19
C ALA A 32 -7.38 -4.37 -10.24
N SER A 33 -7.55 -4.02 -11.51
CA SER A 33 -7.67 -5.00 -12.60
C SER A 33 -6.31 -5.62 -12.97
N ARG A 34 -6.07 -6.81 -12.41
CA ARG A 34 -5.54 -8.08 -12.97
C ARG A 34 -4.31 -8.16 -13.91
N ALA A 35 -3.87 -7.13 -14.64
CA ALA A 35 -2.80 -7.30 -15.63
C ALA A 35 -1.38 -7.10 -15.05
N SER A 36 -1.18 -6.09 -14.20
CA SER A 36 0.17 -5.64 -13.85
C SER A 36 0.82 -6.34 -12.65
N TYR A 37 0.05 -7.08 -11.83
CA TYR A 37 0.51 -7.56 -10.51
C TYR A 37 0.45 -9.08 -10.31
N GLY A 38 0.12 -9.87 -11.34
CA GLY A 38 0.21 -11.34 -11.34
C GLY A 38 -0.56 -12.02 -10.19
N GLY A 39 -1.84 -12.37 -10.40
CA GLY A 39 -2.54 -13.15 -9.36
C GLY A 39 -4.06 -13.11 -9.39
N GLY A 40 -4.67 -12.38 -10.33
CA GLY A 40 -6.13 -12.37 -10.45
C GLY A 40 -6.86 -11.66 -9.30
N GLU A 41 -6.13 -11.03 -8.38
CA GLU A 41 -6.68 -10.43 -7.16
C GLU A 41 -7.61 -9.25 -7.44
N LYS A 42 -8.65 -9.12 -6.63
CA LYS A 42 -9.66 -8.04 -6.72
C LYS A 42 -9.28 -6.82 -5.91
N SER A 43 -8.23 -6.90 -5.11
CA SER A 43 -7.78 -5.82 -4.23
C SER A 43 -6.26 -5.84 -4.06
N LEU A 44 -5.69 -4.67 -3.82
CA LEU A 44 -4.27 -4.49 -3.50
C LEU A 44 -4.13 -3.78 -2.16
N TYR A 45 -3.04 -4.09 -1.46
CA TYR A 45 -2.59 -3.35 -0.29
C TYR A 45 -1.56 -2.33 -0.77
N LEU A 46 -1.89 -1.05 -0.62
CA LEU A 46 -1.04 0.06 -1.03
C LEU A 46 -0.40 0.70 0.20
N VAL A 47 0.90 0.99 0.12
CA VAL A 47 1.66 1.70 1.15
C VAL A 47 2.35 2.89 0.52
N ARG A 48 2.29 4.06 1.17
CA ARG A 48 3.03 5.25 0.76
C ARG A 48 3.57 6.03 1.95
N ASP A 49 4.54 6.89 1.67
CA ASP A 49 4.96 7.93 2.59
C ASP A 49 3.86 9.00 2.68
N SER A 50 3.46 9.35 3.90
CA SER A 50 2.47 10.40 4.13
C SER A 50 3.02 11.80 3.79
N LYS A 51 4.36 11.96 3.82
CA LYS A 51 5.06 13.21 3.53
C LYS A 51 5.20 13.44 2.02
N ASP A 52 5.14 12.37 1.23
CA ASP A 52 5.14 12.43 -0.24
C ASP A 52 3.95 11.64 -0.84
N PRO A 53 2.71 12.18 -0.73
CA PRO A 53 1.50 11.47 -1.16
C PRO A 53 1.39 11.27 -2.68
N HIS A 54 2.23 11.99 -3.45
CA HIS A 54 2.35 11.88 -4.91
C HIS A 54 3.56 11.07 -5.36
N GLY A 55 4.40 10.65 -4.41
CA GLY A 55 5.53 9.78 -4.63
C GLY A 55 5.13 8.35 -4.99
N ARG A 56 6.12 7.47 -4.99
CA ARG A 56 5.94 6.06 -5.36
C ARG A 56 5.10 5.33 -4.31
N ILE A 57 4.18 4.51 -4.78
CA ILE A 57 3.32 3.66 -3.97
C ILE A 57 3.81 2.22 -4.09
N LEU A 58 4.06 1.57 -2.95
CA LEU A 58 4.29 0.13 -2.91
C LEU A 58 2.94 -0.59 -2.95
N ALA A 59 2.80 -1.55 -3.85
CA ALA A 59 1.58 -2.33 -4.02
C ALA A 59 1.86 -3.80 -3.77
N PHE A 60 1.02 -4.43 -2.94
CA PHE A 60 1.11 -5.84 -2.59
C PHE A 60 -0.19 -6.57 -2.93
N THR A 61 -0.07 -7.80 -3.42
CA THR A 61 -1.16 -8.79 -3.36
C THR A 61 -1.45 -9.14 -1.91
N HIS A 62 -2.56 -9.85 -1.66
CA HIS A 62 -2.89 -10.33 -0.32
C HIS A 62 -1.80 -11.22 0.27
N THR A 63 -1.28 -12.16 -0.53
CA THR A 63 -0.17 -13.04 -0.11
C THR A 63 1.12 -12.25 0.10
N GLY A 64 1.46 -11.32 -0.80
CA GLY A 64 2.63 -10.47 -0.69
C GLY A 64 2.60 -9.58 0.56
N TRP A 65 1.42 -9.03 0.91
CA TRP A 65 1.24 -8.23 2.12
C TRP A 65 1.47 -9.05 3.39
N GLY A 66 0.98 -10.29 3.42
CA GLY A 66 1.23 -11.23 4.51
C GLY A 66 2.72 -11.51 4.68
N ALA A 67 3.40 -11.88 3.60
CA ALA A 67 4.84 -12.15 3.61
C ALA A 67 5.67 -10.93 4.07
N PHE A 68 5.35 -9.74 3.53
CA PHE A 68 6.00 -8.48 3.91
C PHE A 68 5.89 -8.20 5.42
N ARG A 69 4.70 -8.34 6.00
CA ARG A 69 4.48 -8.13 7.43
C ARG A 69 5.27 -9.11 8.32
N ILE A 70 5.38 -10.37 7.89
CA ILE A 70 6.13 -11.39 8.61
C ILE A 70 7.62 -11.03 8.58
N ALA A 71 8.16 -10.72 7.40
CA ALA A 71 9.55 -10.35 7.25
C ALA A 71 9.92 -9.08 8.03
N LEU A 72 9.04 -8.06 8.03
CA LEU A 72 9.22 -6.84 8.84
C LEU A 72 9.30 -7.15 10.34
N LYS A 73 8.38 -7.97 10.86
CA LYS A 73 8.36 -8.36 12.28
C LYS A 73 9.61 -9.13 12.70
N ASN A 74 10.21 -9.84 11.76
CA ASN A 74 11.40 -10.65 11.99
C ASN A 74 12.71 -9.90 11.72
N GLY A 75 12.66 -8.62 11.31
CA GLY A 75 13.86 -7.83 10.96
C GLY A 75 14.60 -8.36 9.73
N ALA A 76 13.89 -9.03 8.81
CA ALA A 76 14.45 -9.70 7.65
C ALA A 76 14.32 -8.89 6.34
N LEU A 77 14.12 -7.58 6.45
CA LEU A 77 13.94 -6.62 5.36
C LEU A 77 14.80 -5.38 5.59
#